data_AF-A0A954M8V1-F1
#
_entry.id   AF-A0A954M8V1-F1
#
_cell.length_a   1.000
_cell.length_b   1.000
_cell.length_c   1.000
_cell.angle_alpha   90.00
_cell.angle_beta   90.00
_cell.angle_gamma   90.00
#
_symmetry.space_group_name_H-M   'P 1'
#
loop_
_entity.id
_entity.type
_entity.pdbx_description
1 polymer ?
#
loop_
_entity_poly.entity_id
_entity_poly.type
_entity_poly.pdbx_seq_one_letter_code
_entity_poly.pdbx_strand_id
1 'polypeptide(L)'
;MDAPLSCHFRMHQFHSTSGLLSLKALFPAATFVGAPDIAVDRVVEDSRAVTPGCLYAAMPGTTTHGREYVHEALQGGAAAILSDGPLAGLSVPHCIVPDARRAYGELCHALHFHPSEKLGMVGVTGTNGKTTITWLVRSLLERCGRP
;
A
#
# COMPACT_ATOMS: atom_id res chain seq x y z
N MET A 1 -5.10 -37.40 6.70
CA MET A 1 -5.18 -37.89 5.31
C MET A 1 -5.76 -36.76 4.45
N ASP A 2 -5.18 -35.56 4.51
CA ASP A 2 -3.93 -35.13 3.85
C ASP A 2 -4.16 -34.74 2.40
N ALA A 3 -4.30 -33.43 2.18
CA ALA A 3 -4.05 -32.77 0.91
C ALA A 3 -3.32 -31.45 1.20
N PRO A 4 -2.01 -31.33 0.91
CA PRO A 4 -1.29 -30.08 1.01
C PRO A 4 -1.48 -29.31 -0.29
N LEU A 5 -2.25 -28.21 -0.27
CA LEU A 5 -2.23 -27.23 -1.36
C LEU A 5 -1.10 -26.24 -1.10
N SER A 6 0.10 -26.65 -1.53
CA SER A 6 1.26 -25.79 -1.72
C SER A 6 0.95 -24.74 -2.78
N CYS A 7 0.50 -23.56 -2.35
CA CYS A 7 0.45 -22.38 -3.19
C CYS A 7 1.88 -21.83 -3.32
N HIS A 8 2.64 -22.39 -4.28
CA HIS A 8 3.91 -21.82 -4.72
C HIS A 8 3.62 -20.50 -5.45
N PHE A 9 3.71 -19.40 -4.70
CA PHE A 9 3.71 -18.04 -5.23
C PHE A 9 5.00 -17.85 -6.05
N ARG A 10 4.89 -18.11 -7.36
CA ARG A 10 5.98 -17.98 -8.31
C ARG A 10 6.23 -16.48 -8.53
N MET A 11 7.27 -15.96 -7.87
CA MET A 11 7.82 -14.61 -8.05
C MET A 11 8.20 -14.37 -9.52
N HIS A 12 7.25 -13.90 -10.34
CA HIS A 12 7.57 -13.27 -11.61
C HIS A 12 7.98 -11.82 -11.35
N GLN A 13 9.21 -11.49 -11.75
CA GLN A 13 9.76 -10.14 -11.67
C GLN A 13 8.87 -9.17 -12.45
N PHE A 14 8.15 -8.30 -11.75
CA PHE A 14 7.39 -7.19 -12.30
C PHE A 14 8.21 -5.90 -12.19
N HIS A 15 9.29 -5.81 -12.98
CA HIS A 15 10.03 -4.56 -13.12
C HIS A 15 9.62 -3.88 -14.43
N SER A 16 8.69 -2.92 -14.33
CA SER A 16 8.50 -1.88 -15.34
C SER A 16 9.53 -0.77 -15.10
N THR A 17 10.04 -0.15 -16.15
CA THR A 17 11.28 0.66 -16.20
C THR A 17 11.19 2.05 -15.55
N SER A 18 10.36 2.22 -14.52
CA SER A 18 10.26 3.39 -13.65
C SER A 18 9.64 2.87 -12.36
N GLY A 19 10.13 3.26 -11.18
CA GLY A 19 9.83 2.65 -9.87
C GLY A 19 8.38 2.70 -9.35
N LEU A 20 7.40 2.64 -10.25
CA LEU A 20 5.97 2.52 -10.01
C LEU A 20 5.57 1.03 -10.09
N LEU A 21 4.78 0.60 -9.12
CA LEU A 21 4.18 -0.72 -9.04
C LEU A 21 2.87 -0.77 -9.84
N SER A 22 2.73 -1.75 -10.72
CA SER A 22 1.50 -1.99 -11.49
C SER A 22 0.46 -2.73 -10.65
N LEU A 23 -0.75 -2.17 -10.51
CA LEU A 23 -1.86 -2.85 -9.86
C LEU A 23 -2.40 -4.01 -10.68
N LYS A 24 -2.34 -3.97 -12.02
CA LYS A 24 -2.76 -5.10 -12.87
C LYS A 24 -1.83 -6.30 -12.72
N ALA A 25 -0.54 -6.04 -12.57
CA ALA A 25 0.44 -7.07 -12.27
C ALA A 25 0.16 -7.76 -10.94
N LEU A 26 -0.16 -6.98 -9.91
CA LEU A 26 -0.39 -7.47 -8.56
C LEU A 26 -1.77 -8.13 -8.41
N PHE A 27 -2.79 -7.56 -9.04
CA PHE A 27 -4.18 -8.01 -8.98
C PHE A 27 -4.75 -8.26 -10.39
N PRO A 28 -4.31 -9.33 -11.07
CA PRO A 28 -4.73 -9.61 -12.46
C PRO A 28 -6.23 -9.92 -12.59
N ALA A 29 -6.88 -10.33 -11.50
CA ALA A 29 -8.31 -10.60 -11.42
C ALA A 29 -9.16 -9.39 -10.98
N ALA A 30 -8.53 -8.24 -10.72
CA ALA A 30 -9.25 -7.02 -10.35
C ALA A 30 -9.95 -6.38 -11.56
N THR A 31 -11.02 -5.65 -11.29
CA THR A 31 -11.71 -4.85 -12.31
C THR A 31 -11.13 -3.44 -12.34
N PHE A 32 -10.64 -3.01 -13.50
CA PHE A 32 -10.10 -1.68 -13.69
C PHE A 32 -11.08 -0.81 -14.47
N VAL A 33 -11.32 0.40 -13.98
CA VAL A 33 -12.22 1.39 -14.59
C VAL A 33 -11.43 2.67 -14.84
N GLY A 34 -11.61 3.28 -16.01
CA GLY A 34 -10.94 4.53 -16.40
C GLY A 34 -9.49 4.36 -16.88
N ALA A 35 -8.85 3.22 -16.62
CA ALA A 35 -7.54 2.86 -17.19
C ALA A 35 -7.38 1.32 -17.28
N PRO A 36 -6.60 0.80 -18.24
CA PRO A 36 -6.35 -0.64 -18.36
C PRO A 36 -5.34 -1.17 -17.34
N ASP A 37 -4.59 -0.30 -16.69
CA ASP A 37 -3.65 -0.54 -15.58
C ASP A 37 -3.47 0.76 -14.79
N ILE A 38 -3.08 0.66 -13.53
CA ILE A 38 -2.79 1.78 -12.63
C ILE A 38 -1.40 1.52 -12.03
N ALA A 39 -0.48 2.46 -12.23
CA ALA A 39 0.88 2.37 -11.70
C ALA A 39 1.05 3.35 -10.53
N VAL A 40 1.55 2.88 -9.39
CA VAL A 40 1.59 3.64 -8.13
C VAL A 40 2.91 3.43 -7.40
N ASP A 41 3.42 4.46 -6.72
CA ASP A 41 4.55 4.35 -5.77
C ASP A 41 4.11 4.57 -4.31
N ARG A 42 2.90 5.08 -4.10
CA ARG A 42 2.37 5.45 -2.79
C ARG A 42 0.91 5.06 -2.69
N VAL A 43 0.56 4.44 -1.56
CA VAL A 43 -0.81 4.17 -1.16
C VAL A 43 -1.07 4.74 0.23
N VAL A 44 -2.28 5.25 0.45
CA VAL A 44 -2.76 5.73 1.74
C VAL A 44 -4.18 5.22 2.00
N GLU A 45 -4.47 4.87 3.24
CA GLU A 45 -5.81 4.45 3.70
C GLU A 45 -6.62 5.57 4.36
N ASP A 46 -5.95 6.64 4.82
CA ASP A 46 -6.58 7.80 5.46
C ASP A 46 -6.71 8.94 4.44
N SER A 47 -7.94 9.41 4.20
CA SER A 47 -8.23 10.51 3.26
C SER A 47 -7.48 11.80 3.64
N ARG A 48 -7.19 12.00 4.93
CA ARG A 48 -6.48 13.17 5.46
C ARG A 48 -4.97 13.12 5.21
N ALA A 49 -4.43 11.94 4.91
CA ALA A 49 -3.02 11.73 4.59
C ALA A 49 -2.76 11.69 3.08
N VAL A 50 -3.80 11.91 2.27
CA VAL A 50 -3.68 11.94 0.81
C VAL A 50 -2.74 13.05 0.36
N THR A 51 -1.91 12.69 -0.60
CA THR A 51 -0.97 13.60 -1.25
C THR A 51 -1.18 13.52 -2.76
N PRO A 52 -0.91 14.60 -3.52
CA PRO A 52 -1.06 14.58 -4.96
C PRO A 52 -0.32 13.40 -5.60
N GLY A 53 -1.03 12.63 -6.43
CA GLY A 53 -0.47 11.49 -7.16
C GLY A 53 -0.57 10.15 -6.45
N CYS A 54 -0.97 10.08 -5.18
CA CYS A 54 -1.05 8.80 -4.47
C CYS A 54 -2.32 8.00 -4.82
N LEU A 55 -2.27 6.71 -4.52
CA LEU A 55 -3.44 5.83 -4.51
C LEU A 55 -4.15 5.93 -3.16
N TYR A 56 -5.46 6.14 -3.17
CA TYR A 56 -6.28 6.04 -1.96
C TYR A 56 -6.95 4.66 -1.87
N ALA A 57 -6.78 3.98 -0.74
CA ALA A 57 -7.37 2.67 -0.47
C ALA A 57 -8.67 2.80 0.34
N ALA A 58 -9.80 2.78 -0.38
CA ALA A 58 -11.15 2.83 0.16
C ALA A 58 -11.58 1.47 0.73
N MET A 59 -11.08 1.14 1.92
CA MET A 59 -11.33 -0.14 2.60
C MET A 59 -12.44 -0.04 3.65
N PRO A 60 -13.05 -1.16 4.06
CA PRO A 60 -13.94 -1.18 5.22
C PRO A 60 -13.16 -0.87 6.51
N GLY A 61 -13.57 0.18 7.22
CA GLY A 61 -13.06 0.55 8.53
C GLY A 61 -13.86 -0.09 9.68
N THR A 62 -13.50 0.23 10.92
CA THR A 62 -14.24 -0.23 12.12
C THR A 62 -15.53 0.55 12.37
N THR A 63 -15.62 1.78 11.86
CA THR A 63 -16.71 2.71 12.17
C THR A 63 -17.40 3.23 10.91
N THR A 64 -16.62 3.54 9.86
CA THR A 64 -17.12 4.02 8.56
C THR A 64 -16.38 3.30 7.43
N HIS A 65 -16.98 3.30 6.24
CA HIS A 65 -16.35 2.70 5.07
C HIS A 65 -15.51 3.75 4.33
N GLY A 66 -14.28 3.40 3.96
CA GLY A 66 -13.38 4.29 3.20
C GLY A 66 -13.95 4.84 1.88
N ARG A 67 -14.99 4.21 1.32
CA ARG A 67 -15.69 4.70 0.12
C ARG A 67 -16.40 6.04 0.35
N GLU A 68 -16.80 6.32 1.59
CA GLU A 68 -17.46 7.57 1.98
C GLU A 68 -16.51 8.77 1.83
N TYR A 69 -15.20 8.57 1.99
CA TYR A 69 -14.18 9.62 1.92
C TYR A 69 -13.49 9.71 0.56
N VAL A 70 -14.00 9.02 -0.47
CA VAL A 70 -13.40 9.07 -1.81
C VAL A 70 -13.38 10.50 -2.35
N HIS A 71 -14.44 11.28 -2.13
CA HIS A 71 -14.45 12.66 -2.62
C HIS A 71 -13.39 13.53 -1.92
N GLU A 72 -13.21 13.37 -0.61
CA GLU A 72 -12.14 14.05 0.14
C GLU A 72 -10.75 13.65 -0.36
N ALA A 73 -10.54 12.36 -0.62
CA ALA A 73 -9.29 11.88 -1.19
C ALA A 73 -9.03 12.48 -2.58
N LEU A 74 -10.06 12.63 -3.42
CA LEU A 74 -9.90 13.32 -4.71
C LEU A 74 -9.53 14.80 -4.55
N GLN A 75 -10.14 15.50 -3.58
CA GLN A 75 -9.78 16.88 -3.25
C GLN A 75 -8.34 16.99 -2.72
N GLY A 76 -7.86 15.97 -2.00
CA GLY A 76 -6.47 15.84 -1.56
C GLY A 76 -5.47 15.53 -2.69
N GLY A 77 -5.96 15.23 -3.90
CA GLY A 77 -5.14 14.95 -5.08
C GLY A 77 -4.85 13.47 -5.32
N ALA A 78 -5.64 12.55 -4.76
CA ALA A 78 -5.53 11.14 -5.10
C ALA A 78 -5.68 10.94 -6.63
N ALA A 79 -4.70 10.28 -7.24
CA ALA A 79 -4.68 10.05 -8.69
C ALA A 79 -5.40 8.75 -9.10
N ALA A 80 -5.64 7.86 -8.14
CA ALA A 80 -6.38 6.63 -8.35
C ALA A 80 -7.00 6.12 -7.03
N ILE A 81 -7.98 5.23 -7.15
CA ILE A 81 -8.68 4.63 -5.99
C ILE A 81 -8.60 3.10 -6.03
N LEU A 82 -8.30 2.46 -4.90
CA LEU A 82 -8.51 1.03 -4.66
C LEU A 82 -9.77 0.84 -3.83
N SER A 83 -10.69 -0.03 -4.25
CA SER A 83 -11.99 -0.22 -3.60
C SER A 83 -12.40 -1.69 -3.65
N ASP A 84 -13.26 -2.10 -2.71
CA ASP A 84 -13.91 -3.42 -2.68
C ASP A 84 -15.32 -3.41 -3.32
N GLY A 85 -15.68 -2.33 -4.00
CA GLY A 85 -16.93 -2.21 -4.74
C GLY A 85 -16.93 -1.09 -5.77
N PRO A 86 -17.94 -1.04 -6.65
CA PRO A 86 -18.04 -0.05 -7.71
C PRO A 86 -18.19 1.36 -7.15
N LEU A 87 -17.56 2.33 -7.83
CA LEU A 87 -17.63 3.75 -7.52
C LEU A 87 -18.15 4.50 -8.76
N ALA A 88 -19.24 5.23 -8.61
CA ALA A 88 -19.86 5.98 -9.70
C ALA A 88 -19.38 7.43 -9.74
N GLY A 89 -19.25 7.99 -10.94
CA GLY A 89 -19.02 9.43 -11.13
C GLY A 89 -17.61 9.93 -10.78
N LEU A 90 -16.62 9.04 -10.69
CA LEU A 90 -15.23 9.44 -10.45
C LEU A 90 -14.52 9.79 -11.77
N SER A 91 -13.73 10.85 -11.75
CA SER A 91 -12.88 11.29 -12.88
C SER A 91 -11.52 10.60 -12.92
N VAL A 92 -11.16 9.84 -11.88
CA VAL A 92 -9.87 9.14 -11.78
C VAL A 92 -10.02 7.63 -11.99
N PRO A 93 -8.95 6.96 -12.46
CA PRO A 93 -8.93 5.51 -12.54
C PRO A 93 -9.16 4.85 -11.17
N HIS A 94 -9.82 3.70 -11.18
CA HIS A 94 -9.98 2.92 -9.96
C HIS A 94 -9.91 1.41 -10.20
N CYS A 95 -9.36 0.72 -9.20
CA CYS A 95 -9.17 -0.72 -9.14
C CYS A 95 -10.16 -1.30 -8.13
N ILE A 96 -11.00 -2.23 -8.58
CA ILE A 96 -12.01 -2.90 -7.76
C ILE A 96 -11.56 -4.33 -7.52
N VAL A 97 -11.36 -4.67 -6.26
CA VAL A 97 -10.94 -6.00 -5.77
C VAL A 97 -12.06 -6.61 -4.91
N PRO A 98 -12.08 -7.93 -4.69
CA PRO A 98 -13.06 -8.52 -3.78
C PRO A 98 -12.80 -8.19 -2.30
N ASP A 99 -11.55 -7.95 -1.91
CA ASP A 99 -11.15 -7.60 -0.55
C ASP A 99 -10.09 -6.49 -0.59
N ALA A 100 -10.52 -5.25 -0.34
CA ALA A 100 -9.63 -4.10 -0.38
C ALA A 100 -8.61 -4.09 0.77
N ARG A 101 -8.94 -4.69 1.93
CA ARG A 101 -8.01 -4.76 3.07
C ARG A 101 -6.85 -5.70 2.78
N ARG A 102 -7.16 -6.87 2.22
CA ARG A 102 -6.13 -7.82 1.78
C ARG A 102 -5.28 -7.21 0.66
N ALA A 103 -5.91 -6.62 -0.35
CA ALA A 103 -5.20 -6.00 -1.46
C ALA A 103 -4.27 -4.87 -1.00
N TYR A 104 -4.72 -4.02 -0.07
CA TYR A 104 -3.86 -2.99 0.51
C TYR A 104 -2.64 -3.57 1.23
N GLY A 105 -2.79 -4.64 2.01
CA GLY A 105 -1.66 -5.33 2.64
C GLY A 105 -0.64 -5.88 1.63
N GLU A 106 -1.14 -6.52 0.56
CA GLU A 106 -0.30 -7.02 -0.54
C GLU A 106 0.40 -5.87 -1.28
N LEU A 107 -0.30 -4.76 -1.50
CA LEU A 107 0.24 -3.56 -2.15
C LEU A 107 1.31 -2.87 -1.29
N CYS A 108 1.06 -2.69 0.01
CA CYS A 108 2.04 -2.17 0.95
C CYS A 108 3.27 -3.08 0.99
N HIS A 109 3.09 -4.39 1.04
CA HIS A 109 4.19 -5.33 0.96
C HIS A 109 5.00 -5.13 -0.33
N ALA A 110 4.32 -5.07 -1.48
CA ALA A 110 4.90 -4.87 -2.81
C ALA A 110 5.65 -3.53 -2.95
N LEU A 111 5.09 -2.43 -2.45
CA LEU A 111 5.70 -1.09 -2.43
C LEU A 111 6.88 -0.98 -1.45
N HIS A 112 6.83 -1.75 -0.36
CA HIS A 112 7.87 -1.80 0.66
C HIS A 112 8.86 -2.96 0.46
N PHE A 113 8.95 -3.58 -0.72
CA PHE A 113 10.16 -4.31 -1.10
C PHE A 113 11.24 -3.28 -1.46
N HIS A 114 11.96 -2.78 -0.44
CA HIS A 114 13.27 -2.10 -0.43
C HIS A 114 13.42 -0.88 0.54
N PRO A 115 12.87 -0.82 1.77
CA PRO A 115 13.40 0.08 2.81
C PRO A 115 14.70 -0.48 3.43
N SER A 116 14.88 -1.80 3.39
CA SER A 116 16.02 -2.52 3.99
C SER A 116 17.30 -2.50 3.15
N GLU A 117 17.26 -2.14 1.86
CA GLU A 117 18.49 -1.96 1.07
C GLU A 117 19.14 -0.58 1.28
N LYS A 118 18.49 0.32 2.02
CA LYS A 118 19.05 1.64 2.36
C LYS A 118 19.08 1.97 3.85
N LEU A 119 18.46 1.20 4.74
CA LEU A 119 18.44 1.48 6.18
C LEU A 119 18.59 0.19 6.99
N GLY A 120 19.63 0.12 7.83
CA GLY A 120 19.84 -0.98 8.77
C GLY A 120 18.72 -1.03 9.80
N MET A 121 17.78 -1.96 9.66
CA MET A 121 16.61 -2.05 10.53
C MET A 121 16.89 -2.91 11.76
N VAL A 122 16.79 -2.30 12.95
CA VAL A 122 16.73 -2.97 14.26
C VAL A 122 15.28 -2.92 14.74
N GLY A 123 14.64 -4.08 14.92
CA GLY A 123 13.28 -4.18 15.44
C GLY A 123 13.27 -4.26 16.97
N VAL A 124 12.58 -3.32 17.63
CA VAL A 124 12.37 -3.33 19.08
C VAL A 124 10.87 -3.49 19.35
N THR A 125 10.48 -4.57 20.03
CA THR A 125 9.09 -4.81 20.43
C THR A 125 8.98 -4.78 21.96
N GLY A 126 7.93 -4.13 22.47
CA GLY A 126 7.64 -4.03 23.91
C GLY A 126 6.52 -3.01 24.18
N THR A 127 5.54 -3.34 25.01
CA THR A 127 4.25 -2.63 25.08
C THR A 127 4.33 -1.20 25.64
N ASN A 128 5.39 -0.84 26.36
CA ASN A 128 5.75 0.55 26.69
C ASN A 128 7.26 0.77 26.49
N GLY A 129 7.65 1.90 25.88
CA GLY A 129 9.06 2.26 25.67
C GLY A 129 9.60 2.17 24.23
N LYS A 130 8.77 1.79 23.24
CA LYS A 130 9.17 1.69 21.81
C LYS A 130 9.76 2.99 21.28
N THR A 131 9.17 4.14 21.63
CA THR A 131 9.60 5.48 21.21
C THR A 131 10.97 5.86 21.79
N THR A 132 11.21 5.64 23.08
CA THR A 132 12.48 5.99 23.73
C THR A 132 13.64 5.12 23.21
N ILE A 133 13.41 3.85 22.94
CA ILE A 133 14.45 2.94 22.45
C ILE A 133 14.74 3.20 20.95
N THR A 134 13.75 3.56 20.13
CA THR A 134 14.03 4.00 18.74
C THR A 134 14.91 5.24 18.69
N TRP A 135 14.70 6.21 19.58
CA TRP A 135 15.55 7.41 19.66
C TRP A 135 16.98 7.12 20.14
N LEU A 136 17.17 6.17 21.07
CA LEU A 136 18.50 5.77 21.56
C LEU A 136 19.29 4.98 20.51
N VAL A 137 18.64 4.05 19.82
CA VAL A 137 19.26 3.27 18.72
C VAL A 137 19.63 4.20 17.56
N ARG A 138 18.74 5.13 17.19
CA ARG A 138 19.04 6.19 16.21
C ARG A 138 20.26 7.02 16.60
N SER A 139 20.30 7.52 17.85
CA SER A 139 21.41 8.38 18.32
C SER A 139 22.76 7.66 18.36
N LEU A 140 22.77 6.34 18.59
CA LEU A 140 23.99 5.53 18.61
C LEU A 140 24.47 5.18 17.19
N LEU A 141 23.55 4.89 16.26
CA LEU A 141 23.88 4.63 14.86
C LEU A 141 24.38 5.89 14.14
N GLU A 142 23.73 7.04 14.39
CA GLU A 142 24.17 8.35 13.89
C GLU A 142 25.59 8.72 14.39
N ARG A 143 25.94 8.40 15.64
CA ARG A 143 27.29 8.61 16.20
C ARG A 143 28.35 7.66 15.64
N CYS A 144 27.96 6.51 15.10
CA CYS A 144 28.85 5.54 14.49
C CYS A 144 28.96 5.70 12.96
N GLY A 145 28.42 6.79 12.40
CA GLY A 145 28.53 7.14 10.97
C GLY A 145 27.69 6.24 10.05
N ARG A 146 26.64 5.61 10.56
CA ARG A 146 25.70 4.82 9.77
C ARG A 146 24.29 5.44 9.88
N PRO A 147 23.68 5.89 8.77
CA PRO A 147 22.31 6.40 8.81
C PRO A 147 21.30 5.29 9.12
#